data_AF-A0A529C9Y6-F1
#
_entry.id   AF-A0A529C9Y6-F1
#
_cell.length_a   1.000
_cell.length_b   1.000
_cell.length_c   1.000
_cell.angle_alpha   90.00
_cell.angle_beta   90.00
_cell.angle_gamma   90.00
#
_symmetry.space_group_name_H-M   'P 1'
#
loop_
_entity.id
_entity.type
_entity.pdbx_description
1 polymer ?
#
loop_
_entity_poly.entity_id
_entity_poly.type
_entity_poly.pdbx_seq_one_letter_code
_entity_poly.pdbx_strand_id
1 'polypeptide(L)'
;MDFSAINWLAVIVAAVVAWLFGAAWYMGLSKPWLKAAKLDPATMSKSMLPFVVSFVAELVMALVMSLIIGAVTGGEPSLLAGVIFGFVLWLGFVATTLSVNHRYEGFGWDLTLIDVGHWLGVLLLIGAVIGWFGAAAA
;
A
#
# COMPACT_ATOMS: atom_id res chain seq x y z
N MET A 1 0.51 -12.91 18.56
CA MET A 1 -0.42 -12.27 17.61
C MET A 1 -1.63 -13.19 17.50
N ASP A 2 -2.82 -12.69 17.83
CA ASP A 2 -4.05 -13.45 17.74
C ASP A 2 -4.67 -13.30 16.35
N PHE A 3 -4.69 -14.38 15.58
CA PHE A 3 -5.25 -14.40 14.22
C PHE A 3 -6.76 -14.66 14.21
N SER A 4 -7.35 -15.06 15.34
CA SER A 4 -8.79 -15.32 15.44
C SER A 4 -9.62 -14.03 15.39
N ALA A 5 -9.04 -12.90 15.80
CA ALA A 5 -9.66 -11.58 15.75
C ALA A 5 -9.61 -10.89 14.36
N ILE A 6 -8.97 -11.52 13.36
CA ILE A 6 -8.80 -10.92 12.04
C ILE A 6 -10.08 -11.04 11.22
N ASN A 7 -10.59 -9.90 10.75
CA ASN A 7 -11.62 -9.87 9.73
C ASN A 7 -11.01 -10.17 8.35
N TRP A 8 -10.97 -11.45 7.98
CA TRP A 8 -10.37 -11.92 6.72
C TRP A 8 -11.02 -11.30 5.47
N LEU A 9 -12.32 -11.01 5.53
CA LEU A 9 -13.01 -10.30 4.46
C LEU A 9 -12.45 -8.88 4.29
N ALA A 10 -12.27 -8.15 5.40
CA ALA A 10 -11.67 -6.82 5.37
C ALA A 10 -10.25 -6.84 4.77
N VAL A 11 -9.44 -7.83 5.11
CA VAL A 11 -8.07 -7.99 4.57
C VAL A 11 -8.08 -8.18 3.06
N ILE A 12 -8.93 -9.08 2.54
CA ILE A 12 -9.02 -9.34 1.10
C ILE A 12 -9.56 -8.10 0.36
N VAL A 13 -10.60 -7.46 0.88
CA VAL A 13 -11.19 -6.25 0.27
C VAL A 13 -10.16 -5.11 0.28
N ALA A 14 -9.42 -4.92 1.38
CA ALA A 14 -8.39 -3.90 1.49
C ALA A 14 -7.30 -4.09 0.43
N ALA A 15 -6.82 -5.33 0.25
CA ALA A 15 -5.82 -5.66 -0.77
C ALA A 15 -6.34 -5.39 -2.20
N VAL A 16 -7.58 -5.78 -2.51
CA VAL A 16 -8.17 -5.52 -3.84
C VAL A 16 -8.32 -4.02 -4.09
N VAL A 17 -8.82 -3.26 -3.10
CA VAL A 17 -9.01 -1.81 -3.24
C VAL A 17 -7.68 -1.10 -3.46
N ALA A 18 -6.66 -1.44 -2.68
CA ALA A 18 -5.32 -0.89 -2.84
C ALA A 18 -4.71 -1.23 -4.21
N TRP A 19 -4.93 -2.45 -4.69
CA TRP A 19 -4.31 -2.92 -5.92
C TRP A 19 -4.92 -2.25 -7.15
N LEU A 20 -6.24 -2.09 -7.13
CA LEU A 20 -6.97 -1.32 -8.14
C LEU A 20 -6.58 0.16 -8.10
N PHE A 21 -6.36 0.73 -6.91
CA PHE A 21 -5.84 2.08 -6.77
C PHE A 21 -4.45 2.21 -7.39
N GLY A 22 -3.55 1.26 -7.15
CA GLY A 22 -2.22 1.27 -7.74
C GLY A 22 -2.25 1.20 -9.27
N ALA A 23 -3.11 0.34 -9.82
CA ALA A 23 -3.37 0.30 -11.26
C ALA A 23 -3.85 1.66 -11.78
N ALA A 24 -4.84 2.28 -11.13
CA ALA A 24 -5.36 3.58 -11.52
C ALA A 24 -4.30 4.69 -11.44
N TRP A 25 -3.47 4.69 -10.38
CA TRP A 25 -2.40 5.66 -10.16
C TRP A 25 -1.36 5.62 -11.28
N TYR A 26 -0.82 4.44 -11.59
CA TYR A 26 0.21 4.30 -12.62
C TYR A 26 -0.35 4.37 -14.05
N MET A 27 -1.64 4.08 -14.27
CA MET A 27 -2.30 4.41 -15.53
C MET A 27 -2.37 5.94 -15.74
N GLY A 28 -2.84 6.67 -14.72
CA GLY A 28 -2.99 8.12 -14.77
C GLY A 28 -1.66 8.89 -14.84
N LEU A 29 -0.65 8.43 -14.12
CA LEU A 29 0.69 9.03 -14.06
C LEU A 29 1.73 8.29 -14.92
N SER A 30 1.29 7.49 -15.89
CA SER A 30 2.16 6.66 -16.73
C SER A 30 3.33 7.44 -17.35
N LYS A 31 3.04 8.54 -18.05
CA LYS A 31 4.05 9.37 -18.72
C LYS A 31 5.12 9.93 -17.77
N PRO A 32 4.77 10.69 -16.70
CA PRO A 32 5.77 11.21 -15.77
C PRO A 32 6.51 10.10 -15.03
N TRP A 33 5.84 9.00 -14.68
CA TRP A 33 6.48 7.84 -14.04
C TRP A 33 7.53 7.19 -14.94
N LEU A 34 7.20 6.86 -16.19
CA LEU A 34 8.14 6.26 -17.15
C LEU A 34 9.39 7.13 -17.35
N LYS A 35 9.19 8.44 -17.49
CA LYS A 35 10.29 9.40 -17.60
C LYS A 35 11.17 9.40 -16.35
N ALA A 36 10.56 9.46 -15.16
CA ALA A 36 11.27 9.53 -13.89
C ALA A 36 12.02 8.22 -13.55
N ALA A 37 11.41 7.08 -13.90
CA ALA A 37 11.96 5.74 -13.78
C ALA A 37 12.98 5.38 -14.88
N LYS A 38 13.16 6.27 -15.88
CA LYS A 38 14.05 6.06 -17.03
C LYS A 38 13.72 4.79 -17.82
N LEU A 39 12.43 4.45 -17.93
CA LEU A 39 11.93 3.27 -18.62
C LEU A 39 11.44 3.63 -20.02
N ASP A 40 11.81 2.82 -21.01
CA ASP A 40 11.28 2.90 -22.37
C ASP A 40 10.14 1.87 -22.55
N PRO A 41 8.88 2.32 -22.74
CA PRO A 41 7.74 1.45 -22.98
C PRO A 41 7.92 0.46 -24.12
N ALA A 42 8.72 0.79 -25.14
CA ALA A 42 8.96 -0.09 -26.28
C ALA A 42 9.75 -1.36 -25.91
N THR A 43 10.49 -1.31 -24.81
CA THR A 43 11.36 -2.40 -24.34
C THR A 43 10.81 -3.12 -23.12
N MET A 44 9.70 -2.64 -22.55
CA MET A 44 9.10 -3.22 -21.34
C MET A 44 8.49 -4.60 -21.61
N SER A 45 8.69 -5.50 -20.65
CA SER A 45 8.08 -6.83 -20.66
C SER A 45 6.56 -6.74 -20.55
N LYS A 46 5.84 -7.59 -21.30
CA LYS A 46 4.38 -7.77 -21.19
C LYS A 46 3.98 -8.81 -20.12
N SER A 47 4.90 -9.13 -19.21
CA SER A 47 4.67 -10.12 -18.16
C SER A 47 3.56 -9.67 -17.19
N MET A 48 2.69 -10.59 -16.82
CA MET A 48 1.69 -10.37 -15.76
C MET A 48 2.29 -10.53 -14.36
N LEU A 49 3.54 -10.99 -14.24
CA LEU A 49 4.17 -11.28 -12.95
C LEU A 49 4.20 -10.09 -11.98
N PRO A 50 4.53 -8.85 -12.39
CA PRO A 50 4.52 -7.71 -11.47
C PRO A 50 3.15 -7.45 -10.83
N PHE A 51 2.06 -7.69 -11.57
CA PHE A 51 0.69 -7.54 -11.06
C PHE A 51 0.34 -8.57 -9.99
N VAL A 52 0.80 -9.81 -10.16
CA VAL A 52 0.63 -10.87 -9.16
C VAL A 52 1.47 -10.57 -7.92
N VAL A 53 2.73 -10.17 -8.12
CA VAL A 53 3.64 -9.81 -7.02
C VAL A 53 3.09 -8.63 -6.22
N SER A 54 2.59 -7.57 -6.88
CA SER A 54 2.03 -6.42 -6.18
C SER A 54 0.76 -6.80 -5.40
N PHE A 55 -0.14 -7.58 -5.99
CA PHE A 55 -1.35 -8.04 -5.27
C PHE A 55 -1.01 -8.86 -4.02
N VAL A 56 -0.06 -9.80 -4.14
CA VAL A 56 0.38 -10.61 -2.99
C VAL A 56 1.05 -9.74 -1.92
N ALA A 57 1.89 -8.78 -2.33
CA ALA A 57 2.53 -7.86 -1.40
C ALA A 57 1.49 -7.01 -0.65
N GLU A 58 0.49 -6.48 -1.35
CA GLU A 58 -0.58 -5.68 -0.74
C GLU A 58 -1.50 -6.51 0.16
N LEU A 59 -1.74 -7.78 -0.17
CA LEU A 59 -2.44 -8.71 0.72
C LEU A 59 -1.66 -8.94 2.02
N VAL A 60 -0.34 -9.11 1.93
CA VAL A 60 0.53 -9.21 3.12
C VAL A 60 0.50 -7.91 3.92
N MET A 61 0.57 -6.75 3.26
CA MET A 61 0.46 -5.44 3.93
C MET A 61 -0.89 -5.31 4.64
N ALA A 62 -2.01 -5.67 4.01
CA ALA A 62 -3.33 -5.63 4.61
C ALA A 62 -3.44 -6.54 5.84
N LEU A 63 -2.89 -7.76 5.77
CA LEU A 63 -2.84 -8.67 6.91
C LEU A 63 -2.04 -8.07 8.07
N VAL A 64 -0.84 -7.54 7.79
CA VAL A 64 0.03 -6.93 8.82
C VAL A 64 -0.60 -5.69 9.42
N MET A 65 -1.23 -4.83 8.60
CA MET A 65 -1.97 -3.67 9.10
C MET A 65 -3.16 -4.08 9.97
N SER A 66 -3.88 -5.14 9.60
CA SER A 66 -4.98 -5.67 10.41
C SER A 66 -4.49 -6.13 11.78
N LEU A 67 -3.34 -6.80 11.83
CA LEU A 67 -2.71 -7.24 13.08
C LEU A 67 -2.25 -6.06 13.93
N ILE A 68 -1.60 -5.05 13.33
CA ILE A 68 -1.12 -3.86 14.05
C ILE A 68 -2.31 -3.09 14.60
N ILE A 69 -3.29 -2.72 13.76
CA ILE A 69 -4.46 -1.93 14.16
C ILE A 69 -5.27 -2.70 15.20
N GLY A 70 -5.51 -4.00 15.02
CA GLY A 70 -6.18 -4.83 16.02
C GLY A 70 -5.46 -4.83 17.37
N ALA A 71 -4.13 -5.01 17.37
CA ALA A 71 -3.35 -5.06 18.60
C ALA A 71 -3.36 -3.72 19.37
N VAL A 72 -3.20 -2.59 18.69
CA VAL A 72 -3.19 -1.26 19.33
C VAL A 72 -4.58 -0.73 19.71
N THR A 73 -5.65 -1.23 19.07
CA THR A 73 -7.03 -0.83 19.38
C THR A 73 -7.74 -1.81 20.33
N GLY A 74 -7.06 -2.84 20.82
CA GLY A 74 -7.66 -3.85 21.70
C GLY A 74 -8.69 -4.73 20.99
N GLY A 75 -8.56 -4.91 19.68
CA GLY A 75 -9.50 -5.68 18.85
C GLY A 75 -10.64 -4.86 18.27
N GLU A 76 -10.71 -3.56 18.51
CA GLU A 76 -11.77 -2.66 18.03
C GLU A 76 -11.24 -1.64 17.00
N PRO A 77 -10.88 -2.07 15.78
CA PRO A 77 -10.39 -1.16 14.76
C PRO A 77 -11.49 -0.15 14.36
N SER A 78 -11.08 1.10 14.15
CA SER A 78 -11.96 2.18 13.67
C SER A 78 -11.37 2.84 12.44
N LEU A 79 -12.22 3.50 11.64
CA LEU A 79 -11.80 4.22 10.43
C LEU A 79 -10.68 5.23 10.73
N LEU A 80 -10.82 6.01 11.81
CA LEU A 80 -9.82 7.01 12.21
C LEU A 80 -8.48 6.35 12.58
N ALA A 81 -8.52 5.29 13.39
CA ALA A 81 -7.32 4.54 13.74
C ALA A 81 -6.64 3.98 12.47
N GLY A 82 -7.41 3.36 11.58
CA GLY A 82 -6.91 2.82 10.32
C GLY A 82 -6.20 3.85 9.45
N VAL A 83 -6.80 5.02 9.26
CA VAL A 83 -6.19 6.13 8.50
C VAL A 83 -4.92 6.65 9.17
N ILE A 84 -4.92 6.83 10.49
CA ILE A 84 -3.74 7.29 11.25
C ILE A 84 -2.60 6.29 11.12
N PHE A 85 -2.86 4.99 11.33
CA PHE A 85 -1.84 3.96 11.22
C PHE A 85 -1.35 3.78 9.78
N GLY A 86 -2.23 3.91 8.78
CA GLY A 86 -1.84 3.96 7.37
C GLY A 86 -0.83 5.09 7.10
N PHE A 87 -1.11 6.30 7.60
CA PHE A 87 -0.20 7.43 7.46
C PHE A 87 1.12 7.25 8.22
N VAL A 88 1.08 6.81 9.47
CA VAL A 88 2.29 6.68 10.30
C VAL A 88 3.20 5.58 9.78
N LEU A 89 2.65 4.42 9.39
CA LEU A 89 3.43 3.32 8.80
C LEU A 89 4.01 3.73 7.44
N TRP A 90 3.24 4.45 6.62
CA TRP A 90 3.74 5.04 5.39
C TRP A 90 4.92 5.97 5.66
N LEU A 91 4.75 6.94 6.56
CA LEU A 91 5.77 7.95 6.82
C LEU A 91 7.04 7.32 7.41
N GLY A 92 6.88 6.41 8.37
CA GLY A 92 7.99 5.80 9.11
C GLY A 92 8.79 4.80 8.27
N PHE A 93 8.13 4.00 7.44
CA PHE A 93 8.77 2.87 6.75
C PHE A 93 8.82 2.99 5.23
N VAL A 94 7.82 3.60 4.58
CA VAL A 94 7.78 3.59 3.11
C VAL A 94 8.37 4.87 2.53
N ALA A 95 7.91 6.03 2.99
CA ALA A 95 8.37 7.32 2.51
C ALA A 95 9.87 7.51 2.75
N THR A 96 10.34 7.15 3.95
CA THR A 96 11.75 7.20 4.34
C THR A 96 12.61 6.26 3.50
N THR A 97 12.23 4.97 3.42
CA THR A 97 13.01 3.96 2.69
C THR A 97 13.08 4.25 1.20
N LEU A 98 11.96 4.57 0.53
CA LEU A 98 11.98 4.92 -0.89
C LEU A 98 12.78 6.19 -1.18
N SER A 99 12.68 7.19 -0.29
CA SER A 99 13.48 8.41 -0.43
C SER A 99 14.97 8.08 -0.42
N VAL A 100 15.43 7.28 0.55
CA VAL A 100 16.83 6.87 0.68
C VAL A 100 17.27 6.02 -0.51
N ASN A 101 16.51 4.99 -0.87
CA ASN A 101 16.84 4.10 -1.98
C ASN A 101 17.00 4.87 -3.29
N HIS A 102 16.03 5.71 -3.64
CA HIS A 102 16.09 6.50 -4.88
C HIS A 102 17.26 7.49 -4.90
N ARG A 103 17.70 8.00 -3.73
CA ARG A 103 18.92 8.85 -3.67
C ARG A 103 20.15 8.02 -4.02
N TYR A 104 20.30 6.83 -3.44
CA TYR A 104 21.45 5.96 -3.71
C TYR A 104 21.46 5.39 -5.13
N GLU A 105 20.28 5.14 -5.71
CA GLU A 105 20.12 4.66 -7.09
C GLU A 105 20.27 5.77 -8.15
N GLY A 106 20.42 7.04 -7.74
CA GLY A 106 20.60 8.17 -8.66
C GLY A 106 19.33 8.58 -9.42
N PHE A 107 18.16 8.36 -8.82
CA PHE A 107 16.87 8.85 -9.32
C PHE A 107 16.56 10.27 -8.84
N GLY A 108 15.74 11.00 -9.60
CA GLY A 108 15.28 12.35 -9.25
C GLY A 108 14.19 12.35 -8.17
N TRP A 109 13.87 13.51 -7.60
CA TRP A 109 12.77 13.62 -6.62
C TRP A 109 11.40 13.34 -7.23
N ASP A 110 11.24 13.51 -8.54
CA ASP A 110 10.01 13.19 -9.28
C ASP A 110 9.58 11.73 -9.06
N LEU A 111 10.52 10.78 -9.20
CA LEU A 111 10.22 9.36 -8.99
C LEU A 111 9.86 9.08 -7.52
N THR A 112 10.62 9.67 -6.60
CA THR A 112 10.33 9.55 -5.16
C THR A 112 8.91 10.05 -4.85
N LEU A 113 8.51 11.24 -5.32
CA LEU A 113 7.19 11.80 -5.06
C LEU A 113 6.06 10.95 -5.65
N ILE A 114 6.25 10.41 -6.86
CA ILE A 114 5.26 9.53 -7.50
C ILE A 114 5.08 8.24 -6.70
N ASP A 115 6.18 7.58 -6.32
CA ASP A 115 6.11 6.28 -5.67
C ASP A 115 5.72 6.39 -4.19
N VAL A 116 6.24 7.38 -3.44
CA VAL A 116 5.79 7.60 -2.06
C VAL A 116 4.33 8.05 -2.03
N GLY A 117 3.86 8.83 -3.01
CA GLY A 117 2.46 9.22 -3.14
C GLY A 117 1.54 8.03 -3.43
N HIS A 118 1.96 7.14 -4.32
CA HIS A 118 1.28 5.87 -4.57
C HIS A 118 1.12 5.07 -3.27
N TRP A 119 2.23 4.82 -2.57
CA TRP A 119 2.19 4.00 -1.36
C TRP A 119 1.46 4.67 -0.19
N LEU A 120 1.40 6.01 -0.15
CA LEU A 120 0.54 6.71 0.79
C LEU A 120 -0.93 6.33 0.54
N GLY A 121 -1.39 6.44 -0.70
CA GLY A 121 -2.75 6.07 -1.08
C GLY A 121 -3.06 4.60 -0.75
N VAL A 122 -2.15 3.69 -1.08
CA VAL A 122 -2.27 2.26 -0.75
C VAL A 122 -2.47 2.04 0.75
N LEU A 123 -1.56 2.56 1.60
CA LEU A 123 -1.63 2.31 3.04
C LEU A 123 -2.81 3.02 3.70
N LEU A 124 -3.20 4.21 3.23
CA LEU A 124 -4.41 4.89 3.69
C LEU A 124 -5.67 4.09 3.36
N LEU A 125 -5.78 3.55 2.13
CA LEU A 125 -6.94 2.75 1.72
C LEU A 125 -7.01 1.42 2.47
N ILE A 126 -5.88 0.73 2.64
CA ILE A 126 -5.81 -0.49 3.44
C ILE A 126 -6.28 -0.22 4.86
N GLY A 127 -5.70 0.79 5.51
CA GLY A 127 -6.07 1.17 6.87
C GLY A 127 -7.54 1.57 6.98
N ALA A 128 -8.05 2.38 6.04
CA ALA A 128 -9.43 2.83 6.03
C ALA A 128 -10.42 1.65 5.88
N VAL A 129 -10.17 0.71 4.98
CA VAL A 129 -11.03 -0.47 4.79
C VAL A 129 -11.04 -1.35 6.04
N ILE A 130 -9.87 -1.63 6.62
CA ILE A 130 -9.76 -2.41 7.86
C ILE A 130 -10.54 -1.72 8.99
N GLY A 131 -10.31 -0.42 9.17
CA GLY A 131 -11.00 0.38 10.19
C GLY A 131 -12.50 0.52 9.97
N TRP A 132 -12.96 0.51 8.72
CA TRP A 132 -14.38 0.58 8.36
C TRP A 132 -15.12 -0.74 8.65
N PHE A 133 -14.51 -1.87 8.32
CA PHE A 133 -15.12 -3.19 8.53
C PHE A 133 -15.18 -3.57 10.01
N GLY A 134 -14.30 -3.02 10.86
CA GLY A 134 -14.29 -3.31 12.28
C GLY A 134 -13.74 -4.71 12.60
N ALA A 135 -13.95 -5.13 13.84
CA ALA A 135 -13.53 -6.44 14.33
C ALA A 135 -14.15 -7.61 13.52
N ALA A 136 -13.55 -8.79 13.60
CA ALA A 136 -14.24 -10.01 13.15
C ALA A 136 -15.55 -10.17 13.93
N ALA A 137 -16.64 -10.53 13.25
CA ALA A 137 -17.90 -10.83 13.92
C ALA A 137 -17.68 -12.01 14.89
N ALA A 138 -18.05 -11.81 16.16
CA ALA A 138 -17.97 -12.81 17.22
C ALA A 138 -18.96 -13.96 17.01
#